data_AF-A0A0S2KJ77-F1
#
_entry.id   AF-A0A0S2KJ77-F1
#
_cell.length_a   1.000
_cell.length_b   1.000
_cell.length_c   1.000
_cell.angle_alpha   90.00
_cell.angle_beta   90.00
_cell.angle_gamma   90.00
#
_symmetry.space_group_name_H-M   'P 1'
#
loop_
_entity.id
_entity.type
_entity.pdbx_description
1 polymer ?
#
loop_
_entity_poly.entity_id
_entity_poly.type
_entity_poly.pdbx_seq_one_letter_code
_entity_poly.pdbx_strand_id
1 'polypeptide(L)'
;MDFKFEYFLNAIHYNIYLEEVWTNKKVNKLVNGLFAVIFRIPFIRKYRKKYDGQKAKELDDFYYGNKAGLSISVAHYCFGYFYSGYSILFSFLLGGFALRELGNLSNVTKLAILAIPIGLCYIPAYRAVFAKDRYQKYFRQFKKEDEHWHRKWKRITFAFCIGSIVTTILGICAAFAIAIV
;
A
#
# COMPACT_ATOMS: atom_id res chain seq x y z
N MET A 1 2.88 -19.74 12.10
CA MET A 1 3.10 -18.28 11.98
C MET A 1 2.65 -17.65 13.28
N ASP A 2 3.46 -16.78 13.88
CA ASP A 2 3.16 -16.18 15.18
C ASP A 2 1.93 -15.26 15.06
N PHE A 3 0.96 -15.43 15.97
CA PHE A 3 -0.24 -14.59 16.07
C PHE A 3 0.10 -13.10 16.15
N LYS A 4 1.21 -12.76 16.82
CA LYS A 4 1.66 -11.36 16.96
C LYS A 4 2.07 -10.74 15.63
N PHE A 5 2.76 -11.51 14.78
CA PHE A 5 3.19 -11.04 13.45
C PHE A 5 1.99 -10.86 12.51
N GLU A 6 1.08 -11.82 12.51
CA GLU A 6 -0.17 -11.76 11.73
C GLU A 6 -1.02 -10.56 12.13
N TYR A 7 -1.21 -10.34 13.43
CA TYR A 7 -1.94 -9.18 13.95
C TYR A 7 -1.29 -7.85 13.51
N PHE A 8 0.03 -7.73 13.67
CA PHE A 8 0.78 -6.52 13.35
C PHE A 8 0.63 -6.11 11.87
N LEU A 9 0.87 -7.05 10.95
CA LEU A 9 0.76 -6.77 9.52
C LEU A 9 -0.66 -6.44 9.09
N ASN A 10 -1.65 -7.14 9.63
CA ASN A 10 -3.04 -6.85 9.33
C ASN A 10 -3.47 -5.49 9.90
N ALA A 11 -2.94 -5.08 11.05
CA ALA A 11 -3.22 -3.77 11.62
C ALA A 11 -2.62 -2.64 10.76
N ILE A 12 -1.39 -2.81 10.24
CA ILE A 12 -0.80 -1.90 9.25
C ILE A 12 -1.68 -1.82 8.01
N HIS A 13 -2.01 -2.97 7.40
CA HIS A 13 -2.82 -3.03 6.19
C HIS A 13 -4.19 -2.37 6.37
N TYR A 14 -4.83 -2.57 7.53
CA TYR A 14 -6.10 -1.93 7.85
C TYR A 14 -6.00 -0.42 7.94
N ASN A 15 -4.94 0.12 8.55
CA ASN A 15 -4.75 1.56 8.67
C ASN A 15 -4.40 2.21 7.32
N ILE A 16 -3.65 1.52 6.45
CA ILE A 16 -3.44 1.95 5.06
C ILE A 16 -4.79 2.05 4.34
N TYR A 17 -5.64 1.02 4.47
CA TYR A 17 -6.98 1.03 3.89
C TYR A 17 -7.86 2.18 4.42
N LEU A 18 -7.84 2.44 5.73
CA LEU A 18 -8.60 3.56 6.31
C LEU A 18 -8.13 4.92 5.77
N GLU A 19 -6.82 5.12 5.65
CA GLU A 19 -6.27 6.37 5.09
C GLU A 19 -6.65 6.54 3.62
N GLU A 20 -6.64 5.46 2.84
CA GLU A 20 -7.04 5.46 1.44
C GLU A 20 -8.53 5.80 1.27
N VAL A 21 -9.41 5.19 2.08
CA VAL A 21 -10.84 5.53 2.11
C VAL A 21 -11.05 6.99 2.49
N TRP A 22 -10.35 7.47 3.52
CA TRP A 22 -10.46 8.85 3.97
C TRP A 22 -10.01 9.84 2.89
N THR A 23 -8.87 9.56 2.26
CA THR A 23 -8.29 10.40 1.20
C THR A 23 -9.22 10.45 -0.02
N ASN A 24 -9.70 9.29 -0.48
CA ASN A 24 -10.65 9.24 -1.60
C ASN A 24 -11.96 9.97 -1.29
N LYS A 25 -12.50 9.86 -0.07
CA LYS A 25 -13.69 10.63 0.34
C LYS A 25 -13.44 12.14 0.30
N LYS A 26 -12.26 12.58 0.74
CA LYS A 26 -11.86 13.99 0.70
C LYS A 26 -11.71 14.50 -0.73
N VAL A 27 -11.05 13.72 -1.60
CA VAL A 27 -10.90 14.02 -3.04
C VAL A 27 -12.26 14.07 -3.72
N ASN A 28 -13.12 13.08 -3.51
CA ASN A 28 -14.46 13.04 -4.09
C ASN A 28 -15.33 14.23 -3.64
N LYS A 29 -15.23 14.65 -2.37
CA LYS A 29 -15.91 15.86 -1.89
C LYS A 29 -15.41 17.11 -2.62
N LEU A 30 -14.10 17.24 -2.84
CA LEU A 30 -13.50 18.37 -3.55
C LEU A 30 -13.95 18.38 -5.03
N VAL A 31 -13.88 17.23 -5.70
CA VAL A 31 -14.30 17.05 -7.09
C VAL A 31 -15.79 17.36 -7.26
N ASN A 32 -16.65 16.87 -6.36
CA ASN A 32 -18.08 17.19 -6.36
C ASN A 32 -18.35 18.69 -6.15
N GLY A 33 -17.56 19.36 -5.30
CA GLY A 33 -17.62 20.81 -5.13
C GLY A 33 -17.29 21.57 -6.42
N LEU A 34 -16.23 21.15 -7.13
CA LEU A 34 -15.86 21.72 -8.42
C LEU A 34 -16.96 21.50 -9.47
N PHE A 35 -17.50 20.27 -9.56
CA PHE A 35 -18.64 19.99 -10.44
C PHE A 35 -19.86 20.83 -10.10
N ALA A 36 -20.17 21.05 -8.82
CA ALA A 36 -21.28 21.90 -8.42
C ALA A 36 -21.12 23.35 -8.90
N VAL A 37 -19.88 23.88 -8.92
CA VAL A 37 -19.58 25.20 -9.50
C VAL A 37 -19.77 25.18 -11.02
N ILE A 38 -19.23 24.17 -11.71
CA ILE A 38 -19.37 24.02 -13.17
C ILE A 38 -20.84 23.90 -13.59
N PHE A 39 -21.65 23.15 -12.84
CA PHE A 39 -23.08 22.96 -13.12
C PHE A 39 -23.94 24.21 -12.84
N ARG A 40 -23.39 25.28 -12.24
CA ARG A 40 -24.07 26.60 -12.19
C ARG A 40 -24.09 27.29 -13.56
N ILE A 41 -23.22 26.90 -14.49
CA ILE A 41 -23.19 27.46 -15.84
C ILE A 41 -24.45 27.02 -16.60
N PRO A 42 -25.28 27.94 -17.13
CA PRO A 42 -26.59 27.64 -17.71
C PRO A 42 -26.57 26.56 -18.79
N PHE A 43 -25.54 26.58 -19.66
CA PHE A 43 -25.37 25.60 -20.74
C PHE A 43 -25.06 24.18 -20.24
N ILE A 44 -24.36 24.06 -19.11
CA ILE A 44 -23.92 22.78 -18.54
C ILE A 44 -24.98 22.20 -17.61
N ARG A 45 -25.85 23.06 -17.03
CA ARG A 45 -26.94 22.67 -16.11
C ARG A 45 -27.83 21.55 -16.65
N LYS A 46 -28.02 21.48 -17.97
CA LYS A 46 -28.81 20.42 -18.64
C LYS A 46 -28.25 19.00 -18.45
N TYR A 47 -26.96 18.86 -18.17
CA TYR A 47 -26.30 17.56 -17.97
C TYR A 47 -26.33 17.07 -16.51
N ARG A 48 -26.75 17.90 -15.55
CA ARG A 48 -26.79 17.58 -14.11
C ARG A 48 -27.66 16.36 -13.78
N LYS A 49 -28.80 16.20 -14.47
CA LYS A 49 -29.75 15.09 -14.23
C LYS A 49 -29.17 13.69 -14.51
N LYS A 50 -28.13 13.59 -15.34
CA LYS A 50 -27.42 12.32 -15.62
C LYS A 50 -26.39 11.98 -14.54
N TYR A 51 -25.90 12.99 -13.81
CA TYR A 51 -24.89 12.84 -12.75
C TYR A 51 -25.48 12.33 -11.43
N ASP A 52 -26.68 12.80 -11.06
CA ASP A 52 -27.33 12.43 -9.79
C ASP A 52 -27.95 11.00 -9.77
N GLY A 53 -27.99 10.32 -10.93
CA GLY A 53 -28.76 9.08 -11.14
C GLY A 53 -28.02 7.76 -10.90
N GLN A 54 -26.72 7.78 -10.58
CA GLN A 54 -26.00 6.55 -10.21
C GLN A 54 -26.33 6.17 -8.76
N LYS A 55 -26.82 4.95 -8.55
CA LYS A 55 -27.16 4.42 -7.21
C LYS A 55 -25.98 4.61 -6.27
N ALA A 56 -26.12 5.53 -5.31
CA ALA A 56 -25.08 5.95 -4.40
C ALA A 56 -24.37 4.78 -3.68
N LYS A 57 -25.08 3.68 -3.45
CA LYS A 57 -24.55 2.49 -2.77
C LYS A 57 -23.59 1.64 -3.63
N GLU A 58 -23.91 1.40 -4.89
CA GLU A 58 -23.05 0.61 -5.80
C GLU A 58 -21.74 1.37 -6.08
N LEU A 59 -21.83 2.70 -6.19
CA LEU A 59 -20.67 3.57 -6.33
C LEU A 59 -19.82 3.61 -5.04
N ASP A 60 -20.45 3.71 -3.87
CA ASP A 60 -19.74 3.70 -2.57
C ASP A 60 -19.02 2.36 -2.33
N ASP A 61 -19.66 1.23 -2.63
CA ASP A 61 -19.04 -0.09 -2.54
C ASP A 61 -17.89 -0.27 -3.55
N PHE A 62 -18.04 0.27 -4.77
CA PHE A 62 -16.96 0.27 -5.77
C PHE A 62 -15.75 1.09 -5.31
N TYR A 63 -15.95 2.28 -4.75
CA TYR A 63 -14.83 3.12 -4.33
C TYR A 63 -14.21 2.65 -3.01
N TYR A 64 -15.04 2.35 -2.01
CA TYR A 64 -14.60 2.19 -0.62
C TYR A 64 -14.87 0.81 -0.03
N GLY A 65 -15.41 -0.15 -0.80
CA GLY A 65 -15.66 -1.50 -0.31
C GLY A 65 -14.36 -2.21 0.08
N ASN A 66 -14.35 -2.88 1.23
CA ASN A 66 -13.17 -3.60 1.74
C ASN A 66 -12.97 -5.02 1.17
N LYS A 67 -13.78 -5.44 0.18
CA LYS A 67 -13.67 -6.76 -0.47
C LYS A 67 -13.16 -6.68 -1.89
N ALA A 68 -13.69 -5.75 -2.68
CA ALA A 68 -13.38 -5.59 -4.11
C ALA A 68 -13.39 -4.12 -4.55
N GLY A 69 -13.35 -3.18 -3.59
CA GLY A 69 -13.34 -1.75 -3.90
C GLY A 69 -11.97 -1.24 -4.35
N LEU A 70 -11.96 -0.03 -4.88
CA LEU A 70 -10.75 0.65 -5.31
C LEU A 70 -9.81 0.89 -4.13
N SER A 71 -10.31 1.41 -3.01
CA SER A 71 -9.48 1.71 -1.84
C SER A 71 -8.80 0.48 -1.25
N ILE A 72 -9.45 -0.70 -1.25
CA ILE A 72 -8.79 -1.93 -0.77
C ILE A 72 -7.72 -2.41 -1.74
N SER A 73 -7.95 -2.28 -3.05
CA SER A 73 -6.99 -2.64 -4.08
C SER A 73 -5.72 -1.78 -3.99
N VAL A 74 -5.89 -0.46 -3.81
CA VAL A 74 -4.77 0.47 -3.58
C VAL A 74 -4.09 0.15 -2.25
N ALA A 75 -4.83 -0.16 -1.20
CA ALA A 75 -4.25 -0.55 0.09
C ALA A 75 -3.41 -1.83 0.00
N HIS A 76 -3.83 -2.83 -0.78
CA HIS A 76 -3.04 -4.04 -1.05
C HIS A 76 -1.72 -3.69 -1.72
N TYR A 77 -1.76 -2.85 -2.76
CA TYR A 77 -0.57 -2.38 -3.46
C TYR A 77 0.37 -1.62 -2.54
N CYS A 78 -0.14 -0.61 -1.81
CA CYS A 78 0.65 0.20 -0.88
C CYS A 78 1.27 -0.67 0.23
N PHE A 79 0.50 -1.60 0.80
CA PHE A 79 1.03 -2.54 1.79
C PHE A 79 2.17 -3.38 1.20
N GLY A 80 1.98 -3.94 0.01
CA GLY A 80 3.02 -4.72 -0.68
C GLY A 80 4.28 -3.89 -0.96
N TYR A 81 4.11 -2.66 -1.43
CA TYR A 81 5.19 -1.71 -1.68
C TYR A 81 5.99 -1.38 -0.41
N PHE A 82 5.31 -0.92 0.65
CA PHE A 82 5.99 -0.55 1.90
C PHE A 82 6.60 -1.76 2.61
N TYR A 83 5.95 -2.92 2.59
CA TYR A 83 6.55 -4.12 3.16
C TYR A 83 7.81 -4.54 2.37
N SER A 84 7.76 -4.48 1.04
CA SER A 84 8.88 -4.88 0.19
C SER A 84 10.10 -3.98 0.34
N GLY A 85 9.94 -2.69 0.68
CA GLY A 85 11.05 -1.78 0.95
C GLY A 85 12.05 -2.29 2.00
N TYR A 86 11.55 -3.01 3.02
CA TYR A 86 12.42 -3.66 4.02
C TYR A 86 13.22 -4.85 3.46
N SER A 87 12.67 -5.55 2.47
CA SER A 87 13.32 -6.69 1.81
C SER A 87 14.29 -6.27 0.72
N ILE A 88 14.04 -5.10 0.12
CA ILE A 88 14.86 -4.47 -0.91
C ILE A 88 16.27 -4.16 -0.40
N LEU A 89 16.45 -3.86 0.90
CA LEU A 89 17.79 -3.69 1.50
C LEU A 89 18.71 -4.90 1.22
N PHE A 90 18.24 -6.11 1.51
CA PHE A 90 19.03 -7.33 1.25
C PHE A 90 19.34 -7.51 -0.24
N SER A 91 18.37 -7.16 -1.09
CA SER A 91 18.51 -7.23 -2.55
C SER A 91 19.59 -6.27 -3.04
N PHE A 92 19.63 -5.05 -2.51
CA PHE A 92 20.64 -4.06 -2.86
C PHE A 92 22.03 -4.40 -2.31
N LEU A 93 22.13 -4.94 -1.08
CA LEU A 93 23.41 -5.43 -0.56
C LEU A 93 24.01 -6.50 -1.46
N LEU A 94 23.21 -7.52 -1.82
CA LEU A 94 23.63 -8.58 -2.75
C LEU A 94 23.93 -8.02 -4.15
N GLY A 95 23.14 -7.06 -4.62
CA GLY A 95 23.36 -6.38 -5.89
C GLY A 95 24.69 -5.62 -5.93
N GLY A 96 25.07 -4.93 -4.86
CA GLY A 96 26.37 -4.26 -4.74
C GLY A 96 27.54 -5.24 -4.85
N PHE A 97 27.48 -6.35 -4.12
CA PHE A 97 28.49 -7.42 -4.23
C PHE A 97 28.56 -8.02 -5.63
N ALA A 98 27.40 -8.28 -6.25
CA ALA A 98 27.33 -8.83 -7.60
C ALA A 98 27.91 -7.87 -8.64
N LEU A 99 27.73 -6.55 -8.48
CA LEU A 99 28.33 -5.56 -9.36
C LEU A 99 29.86 -5.50 -9.20
N ARG A 100 30.37 -5.58 -7.97
CA ARG A 100 31.80 -5.56 -7.66
C ARG A 100 32.54 -6.79 -8.18
N GLU A 101 32.12 -7.98 -7.73
CA GLU A 101 32.87 -9.23 -7.91
C GLU A 101 32.46 -9.99 -9.17
N LEU A 102 31.26 -9.69 -9.71
CA LEU A 102 30.62 -10.48 -10.76
C LEU A 102 30.10 -9.59 -11.89
N GLY A 103 30.81 -8.50 -12.21
CA GLY A 103 30.38 -7.49 -13.21
C GLY A 103 29.98 -8.05 -14.58
N ASN A 104 30.55 -9.20 -14.97
CA ASN A 104 30.26 -9.94 -16.21
C ASN A 104 28.97 -10.78 -16.17
N LEU A 105 28.19 -10.76 -15.08
CA LEU A 105 26.91 -11.45 -15.02
C LEU A 105 25.92 -10.95 -16.08
N SER A 106 25.14 -11.88 -16.60
CA SER A 106 24.02 -11.58 -17.50
C SER A 106 22.99 -10.69 -16.81
N ASN A 107 22.26 -9.89 -17.59
CA ASN A 107 21.16 -9.07 -17.07
C ASN A 107 20.08 -9.91 -16.35
N VAL A 108 19.87 -11.15 -16.79
CA VAL A 108 18.93 -12.09 -16.15
C VAL A 108 19.40 -12.44 -14.74
N THR A 109 20.69 -12.72 -14.56
CA THR A 109 21.24 -13.05 -13.25
C THR A 109 21.19 -11.84 -12.31
N LYS A 110 21.50 -10.65 -12.81
CA LYS A 110 21.40 -9.38 -12.04
C LYS A 110 19.96 -9.13 -11.58
N LEU A 111 18.98 -9.35 -12.46
CA LEU A 111 17.56 -9.23 -12.10
C LEU A 111 17.14 -10.28 -11.06
N ALA A 112 17.61 -11.52 -11.19
CA ALA A 112 17.31 -12.59 -10.24
C ALA A 112 17.86 -12.29 -8.83
N ILE A 113 19.08 -11.75 -8.73
CA ILE A 113 19.70 -11.33 -7.47
C ILE A 113 18.86 -10.25 -6.76
N LEU A 114 18.24 -9.35 -7.54
CA LEU A 114 17.35 -8.34 -6.99
C LEU A 114 15.96 -8.88 -6.64
N ALA A 115 15.38 -9.75 -7.48
CA ALA A 115 13.98 -10.17 -7.35
C ALA A 115 13.77 -11.31 -6.34
N ILE A 116 14.70 -12.27 -6.25
CA ILE A 116 14.56 -13.46 -5.39
C ILE A 116 14.44 -13.08 -3.90
N PRO A 117 15.30 -12.21 -3.34
CA PRO A 117 15.19 -11.87 -1.92
C PRO A 117 13.87 -11.16 -1.60
N ILE A 118 13.41 -10.25 -2.47
CA ILE A 118 12.10 -9.59 -2.33
C ILE A 118 10.98 -10.64 -2.29
N GLY A 119 10.97 -11.57 -3.25
CA GLY A 119 9.98 -12.63 -3.32
C GLY A 119 9.96 -13.51 -2.06
N LEU A 120 11.14 -13.98 -1.63
CA LEU A 120 11.27 -14.84 -0.44
C LEU A 120 10.80 -14.15 0.83
N CYS A 121 11.20 -12.89 1.04
CA CYS A 121 10.81 -12.12 2.21
C CYS A 121 9.32 -11.72 2.20
N TYR A 122 8.69 -11.64 1.02
CA TYR A 122 7.27 -11.33 0.89
C TYR A 122 6.34 -12.52 1.18
N ILE A 123 6.78 -13.77 0.98
CA ILE A 123 6.01 -14.99 1.27
C ILE A 123 5.34 -14.97 2.67
N PRO A 124 6.06 -14.69 3.78
CA PRO A 124 5.44 -14.64 5.10
C PRO A 124 4.40 -13.53 5.22
N ALA A 125 4.63 -12.34 4.66
CA ALA A 125 3.63 -11.26 4.67
C ALA A 125 2.38 -11.63 3.87
N TYR A 126 2.57 -12.22 2.70
CA TYR A 126 1.46 -12.70 1.88
C TYR A 126 0.60 -13.72 2.63
N ARG A 127 1.24 -14.70 3.27
CA ARG A 127 0.55 -15.71 4.08
C ARG A 127 -0.17 -15.11 5.30
N ALA A 128 0.40 -14.06 5.91
CA ALA A 128 -0.18 -13.38 7.08
C ALA A 128 -1.40 -12.53 6.73
N VAL A 129 -1.41 -11.88 5.57
CA VAL A 129 -2.42 -10.85 5.23
C VAL A 129 -3.41 -11.36 4.17
N PHE A 130 -2.91 -11.92 3.07
CA PHE A 130 -3.72 -12.16 1.87
C PHE A 130 -4.18 -13.61 1.71
N ALA A 131 -3.47 -14.59 2.28
CA ALA A 131 -3.85 -15.98 2.13
C ALA A 131 -5.26 -16.25 2.70
N LYS A 132 -6.16 -16.73 1.83
CA LYS A 132 -7.57 -17.02 2.16
C LYS A 132 -8.32 -15.79 2.72
N ASP A 133 -8.04 -14.60 2.20
CA ASP A 133 -8.69 -13.33 2.59
C ASP A 133 -8.64 -13.04 4.11
N ARG A 134 -7.55 -13.48 4.75
CA ARG A 134 -7.35 -13.42 6.20
C ARG A 134 -7.47 -12.00 6.76
N TYR A 135 -7.04 -10.99 6.01
CA TYR A 135 -7.20 -9.59 6.39
C TYR A 135 -8.66 -9.21 6.68
N GLN A 136 -9.65 -9.81 6.02
CA GLN A 136 -11.06 -9.49 6.27
C GLN A 136 -11.49 -9.87 7.69
N LYS A 137 -10.94 -10.96 8.25
CA LYS A 137 -11.18 -11.36 9.65
C LYS A 137 -10.69 -10.28 10.60
N TYR A 138 -9.47 -9.79 10.38
CA TYR A 138 -8.86 -8.75 11.20
C TYR A 138 -9.55 -7.40 11.03
N PHE A 139 -9.95 -7.03 9.81
CA PHE A 139 -10.67 -5.79 9.57
C PHE A 139 -11.99 -5.74 10.35
N ARG A 140 -12.72 -6.87 10.42
CA ARG A 140 -13.94 -6.98 11.23
C ARG A 140 -13.66 -6.84 12.73
N GLN A 141 -12.50 -7.31 13.19
CA GLN A 141 -12.06 -7.13 14.58
C GLN A 141 -11.69 -5.66 14.83
N PHE A 142 -10.79 -5.09 14.04
CA PHE A 142 -10.25 -3.75 14.21
C PHE A 142 -11.28 -2.65 14.03
N LYS A 143 -12.35 -2.89 13.27
CA LYS A 143 -13.48 -1.96 13.16
C LYS A 143 -14.20 -1.72 14.51
N LYS A 144 -14.09 -2.67 15.45
CA LYS A 144 -14.75 -2.59 16.76
C LYS A 144 -13.84 -2.03 17.86
N GLU A 145 -12.57 -1.77 17.53
CA GLU A 145 -11.60 -1.23 18.48
C GLU A 145 -11.90 0.25 18.78
N ASP A 146 -11.33 0.76 19.86
CA ASP A 146 -11.55 2.12 20.31
C ASP A 146 -10.69 3.15 19.55
N GLU A 147 -10.98 4.43 19.76
CA GLU A 147 -10.24 5.49 19.09
C GLU A 147 -8.76 5.55 19.51
N HIS A 148 -8.45 5.16 20.75
CA HIS A 148 -7.08 5.08 21.22
C HIS A 148 -6.28 4.05 20.42
N TRP A 149 -6.85 2.87 20.16
CA TRP A 149 -6.26 1.85 19.30
C TRP A 149 -6.03 2.39 17.88
N HIS A 150 -7.03 3.02 17.26
CA HIS A 150 -6.90 3.57 15.91
C HIS A 150 -5.81 4.64 15.82
N ARG A 151 -5.74 5.55 16.81
CA ARG A 151 -4.72 6.60 16.84
C ARG A 151 -3.32 6.03 17.02
N LYS A 152 -3.17 5.02 17.87
CA LYS A 152 -1.91 4.29 18.07
C LYS A 152 -1.44 3.64 16.78
N TRP A 153 -2.31 2.85 16.13
CA TRP A 153 -1.93 2.11 14.94
C TRP A 153 -1.74 2.99 13.70
N LYS A 154 -2.43 4.13 13.61
CA LYS A 154 -2.13 5.14 12.59
C LYS A 154 -0.68 5.64 12.70
N ARG A 155 -0.21 5.95 13.92
CA ARG A 155 1.18 6.37 14.16
C ARG A 155 2.19 5.27 13.84
N ILE A 156 1.91 4.04 14.26
CA ILE A 156 2.78 2.87 13.96
C ILE A 156 2.85 2.64 12.45
N THR A 157 1.72 2.68 11.76
CA THR A 157 1.64 2.49 10.31
C THR A 157 2.40 3.58 9.57
N PHE A 158 2.28 4.84 10.01
CA PHE A 158 3.06 5.93 9.46
C PHE A 158 4.57 5.70 9.64
N ALA A 159 5.02 5.34 10.84
CA ALA A 159 6.41 5.02 11.10
C ALA A 159 6.91 3.82 10.27
N PHE A 160 6.07 2.81 10.05
CA PHE A 160 6.36 1.67 9.17
C PHE A 160 6.55 2.12 7.71
N CYS A 161 5.65 2.94 7.17
CA CYS A 161 5.78 3.43 5.80
C CYS A 161 7.04 4.30 5.61
N ILE A 162 7.34 5.18 6.56
CA ILE A 162 8.57 6.00 6.54
C ILE A 162 9.81 5.13 6.68
N GLY A 163 9.81 4.19 7.62
CA GLY A 163 10.90 3.25 7.83
C GLY A 163 11.24 2.47 6.56
N SER A 164 10.23 2.01 5.84
CA SER A 164 10.39 1.35 4.54
C SER A 164 11.10 2.21 3.48
N ILE A 165 10.72 3.48 3.37
CA ILE A 165 11.36 4.43 2.44
C ILE A 165 12.83 4.63 2.83
N VAL A 166 13.09 4.87 4.12
CA VAL A 166 14.45 5.07 4.64
C VAL A 166 15.30 3.83 4.38
N THR A 167 14.78 2.63 4.67
CA THR A 167 15.49 1.35 4.43
C THR A 167 15.79 1.14 2.95
N THR A 168 14.86 1.48 2.06
CA THR A 168 15.09 1.43 0.61
C THR A 168 16.25 2.34 0.18
N ILE A 169 16.25 3.60 0.64
CA ILE A 169 17.31 4.58 0.32
C ILE A 169 18.66 4.10 0.86
N LEU A 170 18.70 3.64 2.11
CA LEU A 170 19.92 3.10 2.71
C LEU A 170 20.44 1.89 1.93
N GLY A 171 19.56 1.02 1.45
CA GLY A 171 19.95 -0.11 0.60
C GLY A 171 20.61 0.36 -0.69
N ILE A 172 20.04 1.34 -1.39
CA ILE A 172 20.63 1.92 -2.60
C ILE A 172 22.02 2.49 -2.30
N CYS A 173 22.16 3.30 -1.25
CA CYS A 173 23.44 3.86 -0.84
C CYS A 173 24.47 2.78 -0.52
N ALA A 174 24.07 1.72 0.19
CA ALA A 174 24.94 0.60 0.52
C ALA A 174 25.39 -0.17 -0.73
N ALA A 175 24.50 -0.39 -1.70
CA ALA A 175 24.86 -1.02 -2.97
C ALA A 175 25.95 -0.25 -3.72
N PHE A 176 25.81 1.07 -3.83
CA PHE A 176 26.82 1.93 -4.46
C PHE A 176 28.13 1.91 -3.68
N ALA A 177 28.09 2.00 -2.35
CA ALA A 177 29.29 1.95 -1.52
C ALA A 177 30.05 0.62 -1.70
N ILE A 178 29.35 -0.52 -1.71
CA ILE A 178 29.95 -1.84 -1.92
C ILE A 178 30.52 -1.98 -3.34
N ALA A 179 29.86 -1.39 -4.34
CA ALA A 179 30.29 -1.50 -5.73
C ALA A 179 31.53 -0.65 -6.07
N ILE A 180 31.77 0.44 -5.32
CA ILE A 180 32.86 1.40 -5.59
C ILE A 180 34.11 1.11 -4.75
N VAL A 181 33.95 0.69 -3.50
CA VAL A 181 35.04 0.26 -2.60
C VAL A 181 35.51 -1.12 -3.01
#